data_AF-A0AAV9VQ23-F1
#
_entry.id   AF-A0AAV9VQ23-F1
#
_cell.length_a   1.000
_cell.length_b   1.000
_cell.length_c   1.000
_cell.angle_alpha   90.00
_cell.angle_beta   90.00
_cell.angle_gamma   90.00
#
_symmetry.space_group_name_H-M   'P 1'
#
loop_
_entity.id
_entity.type
_entity.pdbx_description
1 polymer ?
#
loop_
_entity_poly.entity_id
_entity_poly.type
_entity_poly.pdbx_seq_one_letter_code
_entity_poly.pdbx_strand_id
1 'polypeptide(L)'
;MSVWMSCSSFVGRRGGEWESLAGVAMRWMLVRVSVVLRRFAADQPLRGRTPQPRCQRKEIIYIMEKFTKLRSACAGGEGQTVQTTAIEGGTKRHLLVMFPYISQAVGVAYGDGELLVLLTKALDEIGRMH
;
A
#
# COMPACT_ATOMS: atom_id res chain seq x y z
N MET A 1 15.61 8.09 55.68
CA MET A 1 14.36 8.05 54.88
C MET A 1 14.60 8.89 53.65
N SER A 2 14.92 8.23 52.54
CA SER A 2 15.50 8.87 51.35
C SER A 2 14.42 9.55 50.51
N VAL A 3 14.60 10.85 50.33
CA VAL A 3 13.96 11.70 49.33
C VAL A 3 14.25 11.11 47.95
N TRP A 4 13.23 10.61 47.26
CA TRP A 4 13.31 10.36 45.82
C TRP A 4 13.04 11.67 45.09
N MET A 5 14.13 12.38 44.83
CA MET A 5 14.22 13.42 43.83
C MET A 5 13.93 12.82 42.45
N SER A 6 13.13 13.57 41.71
CA SER A 6 12.92 13.52 40.27
C SER A 6 14.13 13.00 39.49
N CYS A 7 13.92 11.94 38.70
CA CYS A 7 14.80 11.58 37.60
C CYS A 7 13.95 11.57 36.32
N SER A 8 13.72 12.77 35.79
CA SER A 8 13.46 12.92 34.36
C SER A 8 14.70 12.45 33.61
N SER A 9 14.60 11.35 32.86
CA SER A 9 15.62 10.93 31.90
C SER A 9 14.96 10.39 30.64
N PHE A 10 14.72 11.30 29.69
CA PHE A 10 15.18 11.10 28.32
C PHE A 10 14.57 9.93 27.52
N VAL A 11 13.24 9.85 27.40
CA VAL A 11 12.64 9.26 26.20
C VAL A 11 12.78 10.29 25.08
N GLY A 12 13.85 10.14 24.31
CA GLY A 12 14.22 11.02 23.23
C GLY A 12 13.07 11.22 22.24
N ARG A 13 12.65 12.48 22.12
CA ARG A 13 11.72 13.05 21.15
C ARG A 13 12.31 13.00 19.71
N ARG A 14 12.82 11.84 19.27
CA ARG A 14 13.46 11.58 17.96
C ARG A 14 12.68 10.60 17.06
N GLY A 15 11.63 9.93 17.57
CA GLY A 15 10.84 8.95 16.80
C GLY A 15 9.68 9.54 15.98
N GLY A 16 9.04 10.60 16.48
CA GLY A 16 7.79 11.13 15.91
C GLY A 16 7.94 11.80 14.53
N GLU A 17 9.12 12.33 14.21
CA GLU A 17 9.36 12.95 12.89
C GLU A 17 9.41 11.90 11.77
N TRP A 18 10.06 10.75 12.01
CA TRP A 18 10.12 9.64 11.06
C TRP A 18 8.78 8.93 10.92
N GLU A 19 8.02 8.82 12.01
CA GLU A 19 6.65 8.30 12.00
C GLU A 19 5.71 9.21 11.23
N SER A 20 5.81 10.53 11.45
CA SER A 20 5.05 11.53 10.69
C SER A 20 5.40 11.49 9.21
N LEU A 21 6.69 11.44 8.87
CA LEU A 21 7.17 11.29 7.50
C LEU A 21 6.70 9.98 6.87
N ALA A 22 6.77 8.86 7.59
CA ALA A 22 6.28 7.57 7.11
C ALA A 22 4.77 7.59 6.87
N GLY A 23 4.00 8.23 7.75
CA GLY A 23 2.55 8.40 7.61
C GLY A 23 2.18 9.21 6.37
N VAL A 24 2.87 10.33 6.12
CA VAL A 24 2.66 11.15 4.91
C VAL A 24 3.11 10.40 3.65
N ALA A 25 4.27 9.75 3.70
CA ALA A 25 4.80 8.96 2.58
C ALA A 25 3.85 7.83 2.19
N MET A 26 3.28 7.11 3.16
CA MET A 26 2.33 6.03 2.92
C MET A 26 1.07 6.54 2.20
N ARG A 27 0.51 7.68 2.63
CA ARG A 27 -0.66 8.31 1.96
C ARG A 27 -0.34 8.68 0.52
N TRP A 28 0.82 9.30 0.28
CA TRP A 28 1.28 9.61 -1.07
C TRP A 28 1.48 8.36 -1.93
N MET A 29 2.02 7.28 -1.36
CA MET A 29 2.17 6.01 -2.06
C MET A 29 0.81 5.41 -2.44
N LEU A 30 -0.17 5.39 -1.54
CA LEU A 30 -1.54 4.91 -1.83
C LEU A 30 -2.17 5.66 -3.00
N VAL A 31 -2.10 7.00 -2.96
CA VAL A 31 -2.64 7.84 -4.04
C VAL A 31 -1.93 7.51 -5.36
N ARG A 32 -0.59 7.46 -5.36
CA ARG A 32 0.19 7.16 -6.56
C ARG A 32 -0.15 5.79 -7.15
N VAL A 33 -0.21 4.74 -6.33
CA VAL A 33 -0.58 3.39 -6.80
C VAL A 33 -2.01 3.40 -7.35
N SER A 34 -2.95 4.10 -6.71
CA SER A 34 -4.34 4.19 -7.19
C SER A 34 -4.45 4.83 -8.56
N VAL A 35 -3.64 5.85 -8.86
CA VAL A 35 -3.64 6.54 -10.16
C VAL A 35 -3.08 5.61 -11.24
N VAL A 36 -1.98 4.91 -10.94
CA VAL A 36 -1.35 3.98 -11.89
C VAL A 36 -2.28 2.80 -12.20
N LEU A 37 -2.88 2.17 -11.19
CA LEU A 37 -3.81 1.06 -11.37
C LEU A 37 -5.09 1.48 -12.11
N ARG A 38 -5.68 2.63 -11.79
CA ARG A 38 -6.85 3.15 -12.50
C ARG A 38 -6.56 3.46 -13.95
N ARG A 39 -5.41 4.09 -14.23
CA ARG A 39 -4.99 4.37 -15.60
C ARG A 39 -4.79 3.08 -16.39
N PHE A 40 -4.17 2.08 -15.78
CA PHE A 40 -4.04 0.75 -16.39
C PHE A 40 -5.41 0.11 -16.65
N ALA A 41 -6.31 0.12 -15.67
CA ALA A 41 -7.66 -0.45 -15.79
C ALA A 41 -8.50 0.22 -16.88
N ALA A 42 -8.35 1.53 -17.06
CA ALA A 42 -9.03 2.28 -18.12
C ALA A 42 -8.37 2.09 -19.50
N ASP A 43 -7.03 2.03 -19.56
CA ASP A 43 -6.28 1.93 -20.81
C ASP A 43 -6.42 0.54 -21.45
N GLN A 44 -6.44 -0.55 -20.67
CA GLN A 44 -6.38 -1.92 -21.21
C GLN A 44 -7.57 -2.33 -22.07
N PRO A 45 -8.84 -2.09 -21.66
CA PRO A 45 -10.00 -2.45 -22.49
C PRO A 45 -10.00 -1.73 -23.85
N LEU A 46 -9.55 -0.48 -23.88
CA LEU A 46 -9.45 0.31 -25.11
C LEU A 46 -8.33 -0.16 -26.03
N ARG A 47 -7.27 -0.76 -25.47
CA ARG A 47 -6.11 -1.28 -26.24
C ARG A 47 -6.37 -2.64 -26.86
N GLY A 48 -7.36 -3.39 -26.36
CA GLY A 48 -7.63 -4.76 -26.82
C GLY A 48 -6.40 -5.65 -26.62
N ARG A 49 -5.77 -6.08 -27.72
CA ARG A 49 -4.55 -6.92 -27.71
C ARG A 49 -3.24 -6.13 -27.86
N THR A 50 -3.32 -4.80 -27.97
CA THR A 50 -2.14 -3.95 -28.15
C THR A 50 -1.34 -3.88 -26.84
N PRO A 51 -0.06 -4.27 -26.82
CA PRO A 51 0.73 -4.25 -25.61
C PRO A 51 0.94 -2.82 -25.09
N GLN A 52 1.08 -2.69 -23.78
CA GLN A 52 1.35 -1.41 -23.12
C GLN A 52 2.75 -0.87 -23.52
N PRO A 53 2.93 0.47 -23.63
CA PRO A 53 4.26 1.05 -23.83
C PRO A 53 5.25 0.57 -22.77
N ARG A 54 6.49 0.27 -23.21
CA ARG A 54 7.52 -0.37 -22.37
C ARG A 54 7.76 0.35 -21.04
N CYS A 55 7.76 1.68 -21.03
CA CYS A 55 7.99 2.46 -19.80
C CYS A 55 6.82 2.33 -18.81
N GLN A 56 5.58 2.42 -19.28
CA GLN A 56 4.38 2.33 -18.45
C GLN A 56 4.24 0.92 -17.86
N ARG A 57 4.58 -0.10 -18.64
CA ARG A 57 4.65 -1.49 -18.17
C ARG A 57 5.70 -1.69 -17.08
N LYS A 58 6.93 -1.20 -17.29
CA LYS A 58 7.99 -1.29 -16.27
C LYS A 58 7.60 -0.56 -14.98
N GLU A 59 6.94 0.59 -15.10
CA GLU A 59 6.47 1.36 -13.94
C GLU A 59 5.46 0.57 -13.11
N ILE A 60 4.41 0.02 -13.73
CA ILE A 60 3.38 -0.70 -12.98
C ILE A 60 3.93 -1.97 -12.31
N ILE A 61 4.81 -2.71 -12.99
CA ILE A 61 5.47 -3.89 -12.43
C ILE A 61 6.32 -3.48 -11.22
N TYR A 62 7.16 -2.45 -11.37
CA TYR A 62 8.02 -1.97 -10.28
C TYR A 62 7.19 -1.52 -9.07
N ILE A 63 6.14 -0.73 -9.30
CA ILE A 63 5.28 -0.23 -8.21
C ILE A 63 4.60 -1.40 -7.51
N MET A 64 4.01 -2.35 -8.24
CA MET A 64 3.33 -3.50 -7.63
C MET A 64 4.27 -4.41 -6.86
N GLU A 65 5.48 -4.64 -7.38
CA GLU A 65 6.51 -5.42 -6.68
C GLU A 65 6.91 -4.76 -5.36
N LYS A 66 7.12 -3.45 -5.33
CA LYS A 66 7.46 -2.73 -4.11
C LYS A 66 6.27 -2.64 -3.15
N PHE A 67 5.07 -2.43 -3.67
CA PHE A 67 3.85 -2.26 -2.88
C PHE A 67 3.44 -3.55 -2.15
N THR A 68 3.64 -4.71 -2.77
CA THR A 68 3.40 -6.03 -2.16
C THR A 68 4.43 -6.40 -1.09
N LYS A 69 5.68 -5.95 -1.25
CA LYS A 69 6.76 -6.13 -0.26
C LYS A 69 6.67 -5.14 0.90
N LEU A 70 6.05 -3.98 0.69
CA LEU A 70 5.91 -2.94 1.70
C LEU A 70 5.20 -3.49 2.93
N ARG A 71 5.74 -3.21 4.12
CA ARG A 71 5.08 -3.41 5.40
C ARG A 71 4.79 -2.04 5.99
N SER A 72 3.54 -1.79 6.34
CA SER A 72 3.12 -0.59 7.04
C SER A 72 3.00 -0.89 8.52
N ALA A 73 3.83 -0.23 9.34
CA ALA A 73 3.69 -0.21 10.80
C ALA A 73 2.66 0.83 11.27
N CYS A 74 2.19 1.71 10.37
CA CYS A 74 1.54 2.98 10.70
C CYS A 74 0.13 3.13 10.09
N ALA A 75 -0.55 2.02 9.78
CA ALA A 75 -1.94 2.08 9.28
C ALA A 75 -2.99 2.32 10.39
N GLY A 76 -2.57 2.85 11.54
CA GLY A 76 -3.38 3.23 12.69
C GLY A 76 -3.10 4.69 13.08
N GLY A 77 -3.12 5.61 12.11
CA GLY A 77 -3.18 7.04 12.40
C GLY A 77 -4.64 7.44 12.62
N GLU A 78 -4.91 8.08 13.75
CA GLU A 78 -6.21 8.45 14.35
C GLU A 78 -7.12 9.38 13.50
N GLY A 79 -6.94 9.47 12.18
CA GLY A 79 -7.60 10.47 11.34
C GLY A 79 -8.12 9.97 9.99
N GLN A 80 -8.30 8.66 9.78
CA GLN A 80 -9.00 8.15 8.59
C GLN A 80 -10.31 7.47 8.98
N THR A 81 -11.38 8.28 8.95
CA THR A 81 -12.77 7.84 8.78
C THR A 81 -12.95 7.25 7.38
N VAL A 82 -12.41 6.06 7.15
CA VAL A 82 -13.08 5.06 6.34
C VAL A 82 -13.49 4.00 7.35
N GLN A 83 -14.79 3.74 7.47
CA GLN A 83 -15.36 2.71 8.34
C GLN A 83 -14.93 1.31 7.89
N THR A 84 -13.64 1.01 7.96
CA THR A 84 -13.14 -0.35 7.96
C THR A 84 -12.88 -0.64 9.43
N THR A 85 -13.86 -1.34 10.01
CA THR A 85 -13.85 -1.95 11.34
C THR A 85 -12.45 -2.27 11.80
N ALA A 86 -12.16 -1.97 13.06
CA ALA A 86 -10.91 -2.27 13.74
C ALA A 86 -10.46 -3.71 13.48
N ILE A 87 -9.62 -3.90 12.45
CA ILE A 87 -8.85 -5.11 12.22
C ILE A 87 -7.49 -4.78 12.79
N GLU A 88 -7.21 -5.36 13.94
CA GLU A 88 -5.97 -5.20 14.70
C GLU A 88 -4.76 -5.53 13.81
N GLY A 89 -3.77 -4.64 13.77
CA GLY A 89 -2.36 -5.01 13.64
C GLY A 89 -1.85 -5.69 12.35
N GLY A 90 -2.55 -5.64 11.22
CA GLY A 90 -2.03 -6.22 9.97
C GLY A 90 -0.89 -5.40 9.35
N THR A 91 0.33 -5.97 9.27
CA THR A 91 1.52 -5.30 8.66
C THR A 91 1.34 -4.86 7.20
N LYS A 92 0.24 -5.22 6.52
CA LYS A 92 -0.05 -4.75 5.16
C LYS A 92 -1.50 -4.32 4.92
N ARG A 93 -2.11 -3.63 5.90
CA ARG A 93 -3.47 -3.05 5.78
C ARG A 93 -3.66 -2.17 4.54
N HIS A 94 -2.60 -1.57 3.99
CA HIS A 94 -2.65 -0.81 2.74
C HIS A 94 -3.12 -1.63 1.53
N LEU A 95 -2.90 -2.94 1.52
CA LEU A 95 -3.40 -3.81 0.46
C LEU A 95 -4.93 -3.93 0.50
N LEU A 96 -5.54 -4.00 1.70
CA LEU A 96 -6.99 -4.02 1.87
C LEU A 96 -7.66 -2.76 1.32
N VAL A 97 -7.09 -1.59 1.64
CA VAL A 97 -7.58 -0.30 1.10
C VAL A 97 -7.52 -0.27 -0.42
N MET A 98 -6.50 -0.91 -1.00
CA MET A 98 -6.28 -0.94 -2.45
C MET A 98 -7.01 -2.08 -3.18
N PHE A 99 -7.67 -2.98 -2.45
CA PHE A 99 -8.40 -4.12 -3.00
C PHE A 99 -9.28 -3.79 -4.21
N PRO A 100 -10.18 -2.77 -4.19
CA PRO A 100 -11.04 -2.48 -5.34
C PRO A 100 -10.25 -2.12 -6.62
N TYR A 101 -9.06 -1.51 -6.48
CA TYR A 101 -8.23 -1.17 -7.64
C TYR A 101 -7.43 -2.38 -8.14
N ILE A 102 -6.99 -3.25 -7.23
CA ILE A 102 -6.28 -4.49 -7.56
C ILE A 102 -7.23 -5.44 -8.28
N SER A 103 -8.47 -5.61 -7.80
CA SER A 103 -9.45 -6.50 -8.43
C SER A 103 -9.84 -6.01 -9.83
N GLN A 104 -10.01 -4.71 -10.04
CA GLN A 104 -10.21 -4.12 -11.36
C GLN A 104 -9.03 -4.37 -12.29
N ALA A 105 -7.79 -4.21 -11.81
CA ALA A 105 -6.59 -4.44 -12.60
C ALA A 105 -6.43 -5.93 -13.00
N VAL A 106 -6.78 -6.87 -12.12
CA VAL A 106 -6.77 -8.31 -12.44
C VAL A 106 -7.70 -8.63 -13.60
N GLY A 107 -8.90 -8.04 -13.63
CA GLY A 107 -9.89 -8.28 -14.68
C GLY A 107 -9.42 -7.85 -16.08
N VAL A 108 -8.47 -6.92 -16.18
CA VAL A 108 -7.96 -6.40 -17.45
C VAL A 108 -6.52 -6.81 -17.78
N ALA A 109 -5.84 -7.55 -16.89
CA ALA A 109 -4.42 -7.91 -17.03
C ALA A 109 -4.15 -9.13 -17.94
N TYR A 110 -5.11 -9.52 -18.80
CA TYR A 110 -5.05 -10.73 -19.63
C TYR A 110 -3.84 -10.79 -20.60
N GLY A 111 -3.25 -9.66 -20.95
CA GLY A 111 -2.08 -9.57 -21.84
C GLY A 111 -0.72 -9.50 -21.15
N ASP A 112 -0.68 -9.42 -19.82
CA ASP A 112 0.56 -9.24 -19.05
C ASP A 112 0.65 -10.25 -17.90
N GLY A 113 1.20 -11.43 -18.19
CA GLY A 113 1.32 -12.52 -17.23
C GLY A 113 2.20 -12.18 -16.02
N GLU A 114 3.22 -11.34 -16.19
CA GLU A 114 4.09 -10.93 -15.09
C GLU A 114 3.34 -10.02 -14.10
N LEU A 115 2.62 -9.04 -14.63
CA LEU A 115 1.76 -8.18 -13.82
C LEU A 115 0.63 -8.96 -13.15
N LEU A 116 0.00 -9.90 -13.87
CA LEU A 116 -1.04 -10.75 -13.32
C LEU A 116 -0.55 -11.55 -12.10
N VAL A 117 0.66 -12.14 -12.18
CA VAL A 117 1.28 -12.83 -11.05
C VAL A 117 1.47 -11.91 -9.85
N LEU A 118 1.89 -10.66 -10.05
CA LEU A 118 2.05 -9.69 -8.96
C LEU A 118 0.71 -9.29 -8.33
N LEU A 119 -0.33 -9.10 -9.15
CA LEU A 119 -1.67 -8.77 -8.68
C LEU A 119 -2.29 -9.94 -7.91
N THR A 120 -2.16 -11.17 -8.40
CA THR A 120 -2.62 -12.37 -7.68
C THR A 120 -1.89 -12.55 -6.37
N LYS A 121 -0.56 -12.36 -6.34
CA LYS A 121 0.20 -12.36 -5.07
C LYS A 121 -0.33 -11.32 -4.08
N ALA A 122 -0.72 -10.14 -4.54
CA ALA A 122 -1.31 -9.12 -3.67
C ALA A 122 -2.66 -9.57 -3.08
N LEU A 123 -3.50 -10.23 -3.89
CA LEU A 123 -4.77 -10.81 -3.45
C LEU A 123 -4.56 -11.98 -2.49
N ASP A 124 -3.57 -12.85 -2.72
CA ASP A 124 -3.22 -13.95 -1.82
C ASP A 124 -2.78 -13.43 -0.45
N GLU A 125 -1.97 -12.35 -0.43
CA GLU A 125 -1.56 -11.69 0.81
C GLU A 125 -2.77 -11.13 1.56
N ILE A 126 -3.73 -10.52 0.85
CA ILE A 126 -5.00 -10.07 1.45
C ILE A 126 -5.78 -11.26 2.04
N GLY A 127 -5.88 -12.36 1.29
CA GLY A 127 -6.59 -13.58 1.72
C GLY A 127 -5.97 -14.24 2.96
N ARG A 128 -4.67 -14.09 3.20
CA ARG A 128 -4.00 -14.59 4.42
C ARG A 128 -4.23 -13.71 5.67
N MET A 129 -4.79 -12.51 5.52
CA MET A 129 -5.06 -11.61 6.66
C MET A 129 -6.42 -11.85 7.31
N HIS A 130 -7.27 -12.66 6.68
CA HIS A 130 -8.61 -13.04 7.14
C HIS A 130 -8.64 -14.55 7.38
#